data_AF-A0A6P0I5S0-F1
#
_entry.id   AF-A0A6P0I5S0-F1
#
_cell.length_a   1.000
_cell.length_b   1.000
_cell.length_c   1.000
_cell.angle_alpha   90.00
_cell.angle_beta   90.00
_cell.angle_gamma   90.00
#
_symmetry.space_group_name_H-M   'P 1'
#
loop_
_entity.id
_entity.type
_entity.pdbx_description
1 polymer ?
#
loop_
_entity_poly.entity_id
_entity_poly.type
_entity_poly.pdbx_seq_one_letter_code
_entity_poly.pdbx_strand_id
1 'polypeptide(L)' 'MSWDNFNESEDLKSQVEAFKNYTGHYPESVHADQIYRTRENRKFCTERGIRISGLPVR' A
#
# COMPACT_ATOMS: atom_id res chain seq x y z
N MET A 1 3.32 18.99 18.11
CA MET A 1 2.09 18.35 17.59
C MET A 1 2.25 18.24 16.09
N SER A 2 3.04 17.26 15.65
CA SER A 2 3.11 16.90 14.24
C SER A 2 2.04 15.84 14.03
N TRP A 3 0.94 16.23 13.42
CA TRP A 3 -0.02 15.30 12.87
C TRP A 3 0.71 14.56 11.74
N ASP A 4 1.14 13.33 12.03
CA ASP A 4 1.86 12.45 11.12
C ASP A 4 0.97 12.06 9.93
N ASN A 5 0.86 12.96 8.95
CA ASN A 5 0.30 12.66 7.64
C ASN A 5 1.10 11.55 6.90
N PHE A 6 2.23 11.14 7.46
CA PHE A 6 3.00 9.97 7.06
C PHE A 6 2.34 8.65 7.49
N ASN A 7 1.64 8.60 8.63
CA ASN A 7 1.09 7.35 9.17
C ASN A 7 -0.03 6.73 8.31
N GLU A 8 -0.91 7.53 7.69
CA GLU A 8 -1.94 7.01 6.77
C GLU A 8 -1.37 6.51 5.44
N SER A 9 -0.24 7.09 4.98
CA SER A 9 0.45 6.61 3.77
C SER A 9 1.34 5.41 4.05
N GLU A 10 1.90 5.30 5.26
CA GLU A 10 2.71 4.17 5.72
C GLU A 10 1.89 2.91 5.96
N ASP A 11 0.60 3.02 6.30
CA ASP A 11 -0.25 1.85 6.54
C ASP A 11 -0.20 0.82 5.39
N LEU A 12 -0.29 1.27 4.14
CA LEU A 12 -0.15 0.37 2.97
C LEU A 12 1.23 -0.28 2.91
N LYS A 13 2.30 0.49 3.10
CA LYS A 13 3.68 0.00 3.01
C LYS A 13 3.96 -1.00 4.13
N SER A 14 3.59 -0.67 5.36
CA SER A 14 3.72 -1.53 6.54
C SER A 14 2.93 -2.82 6.40
N GLN A 15 1.71 -2.78 5.86
CA GLN A 15 0.93 -4.00 5.59
C GLN A 15 1.59 -4.87 4.52
N VAL A 16 2.12 -4.28 3.45
CA VAL A 16 2.86 -5.01 2.41
C VAL A 16 4.16 -5.63 2.97
N GLU A 17 4.89 -4.91 3.83
CA GLU A 17 6.09 -5.43 4.48
C GLU A 17 5.76 -6.54 5.48
N ALA A 18 4.68 -6.41 6.25
CA ALA A 18 4.20 -7.46 7.15
C ALA A 18 3.81 -8.72 6.37
N PHE A 19 3.11 -8.56 5.24
CA PHE A 19 2.79 -9.68 4.35
C PHE A 19 4.05 -10.36 3.83
N LYS A 20 5.06 -9.59 3.40
CA LYS A 20 6.35 -10.14 2.97
C LYS A 20 7.08 -10.84 4.11
N ASN A 21 7.06 -10.29 5.31
CA ASN A 21 7.68 -10.93 6.47
C ASN A 21 6.99 -12.26 6.82
N TYR A 22 5.67 -12.32 6.65
CA TYR A 22 4.88 -13.52 6.91
C TYR A 22 5.00 -14.59 5.81
N THR A 23 5.04 -14.19 4.54
CA THR A 23 5.00 -15.10 3.37
C THR A 23 6.36 -15.30 2.70
N GLY A 24 7.34 -14.46 2.98
CA GLY A 24 8.63 -14.39 2.31
C GLY A 24 8.64 -13.59 0.99
N HIS A 25 7.48 -13.16 0.48
CA HIS A 25 7.36 -12.54 -0.84
C HIS A 25 6.43 -11.33 -0.84
N TYR A 26 6.62 -10.40 -1.78
CA TYR A 26 5.67 -9.30 -1.97
C TYR A 26 4.36 -9.82 -2.59
N PRO A 27 3.20 -9.25 -2.21
CA PRO A 27 1.93 -9.61 -2.83
C PRO A 27 1.90 -9.18 -4.30
N GLU A 28 1.29 -9.99 -5.17
CA GLU A 28 1.14 -9.64 -6.59
C GLU A 28 0.16 -8.47 -6.80
N SER A 29 -0.85 -8.37 -5.93
CA SER A 29 -1.79 -7.25 -5.92
C SER A 29 -2.25 -6.89 -4.51
N VAL A 30 -2.57 -5.62 -4.29
CA VAL A 30 -3.10 -5.09 -3.04
C VAL A 30 -4.43 -4.42 -3.32
N HIS A 31 -5.46 -4.83 -2.56
CA HIS A 31 -6.78 -4.22 -2.62
C HIS A 31 -6.85 -3.10 -1.59
N ALA A 32 -6.86 -1.85 -2.05
CA ALA A 32 -6.87 -0.69 -1.17
C ALA A 32 -7.82 0.40 -1.67
N ASP A 33 -8.48 1.09 -0.74
CA ASP A 33 -9.38 2.19 -1.04
C ASP A 33 -8.69 3.39 -1.72
N GLN A 34 -9.49 4.28 -2.29
CA GLN A 34 -8.97 5.44 -3.03
C GLN A 34 -8.03 6.32 -2.20
N ILE A 35 -8.25 6.37 -0.88
CA ILE A 35 -7.43 7.13 0.08
C ILE A 35 -5.96 6.68 0.08
N TYR A 36 -5.69 5.42 -0.25
CA TYR A 36 -4.33 4.86 -0.32
C TYR A 36 -3.67 5.05 -1.68
N ARG A 37 -4.37 5.59 -2.69
CA ARG A 37 -3.84 5.86 -4.04
C ARG A 37 -3.00 7.13 -4.09
N THR A 38 -2.19 7.37 -3.06
CA THR A 38 -1.22 8.46 -3.03
C THR A 38 -0.08 8.19 -4.03
N ARG A 39 0.60 9.25 -4.47
CA ARG A 39 1.69 9.15 -5.44
C ARG A 39 2.85 8.29 -4.93
N GLU A 40 3.11 8.35 -3.63
CA GLU A 40 4.13 7.52 -2.97
C GLU A 40 3.78 6.04 -2.98
N ASN A 41 2.54 5.69 -2.64
CA ASN A 41 2.07 4.30 -2.60
C ASN A 41 2.04 3.68 -4.00
N ARG A 42 1.60 4.44 -5.00
CA ARG A 42 1.71 4.02 -6.40
C ARG A 42 3.15 3.74 -6.81
N LYS A 43 4.09 4.64 -6.47
CA LYS A 43 5.51 4.45 -6.79
C LYS A 43 6.07 3.20 -6.10
N PHE A 44 5.83 3.07 -4.80
CA PHE A 44 6.25 1.93 -3.99
C PHE A 44 5.77 0.59 -4.56
N CYS A 45 4.49 0.51 -4.93
CA CYS A 45 3.91 -0.69 -5.53
C CYS A 45 4.44 -0.94 -6.94
N THR A 46 4.56 0.09 -7.79
CA THR A 46 5.08 -0.05 -9.15
C THR A 46 6.53 -0.55 -9.17
N GLU A 47 7.38 0.01 -8.31
CA GLU A 47 8.79 -0.40 -8.16
C GLU A 47 8.95 -1.86 -7.71
N ARG A 48 7.94 -2.40 -7.03
CA ARG A 48 7.92 -3.78 -6.52
C ARG A 48 7.06 -4.73 -7.36
N GLY A 49 6.45 -4.25 -8.46
CA GLY A 49 5.57 -5.05 -9.32
C GLY A 49 4.20 -5.36 -8.71
N ILE A 50 3.78 -4.63 -7.68
CA ILE A 50 2.52 -4.84 -6.96
C ILE A 50 1.38 -4.07 -7.67
N ARG A 51 0.30 -4.76 -8.01
CA ARG A 51 -0.88 -4.14 -8.63
C ARG A 51 -1.83 -3.59 -7.56
N ILE A 52 -2.04 -2.27 -7.50
CA ILE A 52 -3.06 -1.68 -6.62
C ILE A 52 -4.42 -1.71 -7.32
N SER A 53 -5.34 -2.53 -6.81
CA SER A 53 -6.76 -2.54 -7.23
C SER A 53 -7.60 -1.85 -6.15
N GLY A 54 -8.39 -0.84 -6.54
CA GLY A 54 -9.42 -0.31 -5.64
C GLY A 54 -10.75 -1.01 -5.90
N LEU A 55 -11.49 -1.39 -4.86
CA LEU A 55 -12.88 -1.78 -5.04
C LEU A 55 -13.61 -0.62 -5.74
N PRO A 56 -14.30 -0.85 -6.87
CA PRO A 56 -15.24 0.14 -7.35
C PRO A 56 -16.29 0.29 -6.24
N VAL A 57 -16.34 1.48 -5.64
CA VAL A 57 -17.44 1.85 -4.74
C VAL A 57 -18.73 1.62 -5.52
N ARG A 58 -19.60 0.75 -5.00
CA ARG A 58 -20.92 0.49 -5.57
C ARG A 58 -21.94 1.43 -4.95
#